data_AF-A0A0U0W8B7-F1
#
_entry.id   AF-A0A0U0W8B7-F1
#
_cell.length_a   1.000
_cell.length_b   1.000
_cell.length_c   1.000
_cell.angle_alpha   90.00
_cell.angle_beta   90.00
_cell.angle_gamma   90.00
#
_symmetry.space_group_name_H-M   'P 1'
#
loop_
_entity.id
_entity.type
_entity.pdbx_description
1 polymer ?
#
loop_
_entity_poly.entity_id
_entity_poly.type
_entity_poly.pdbx_seq_one_letter_code
_entity_poly.pdbx_strand_id
1 'polypeptide(L)'
;MVRDSGHVIALDAAAMATAATGRPHRRKERIPPGPAAKAAAAQLLRAKDANSHGAQSPSPSTDSTVIDLSVYERAARNRTIQ
;
A
#
# COMPACT_ATOMS: atom_id res chain seq x y z
N MET A 1 -14.09 -41.03 -0.06
CA MET A 1 -14.25 -40.95 -1.52
C MET A 1 -13.52 -39.69 -2.00
N VAL A 2 -12.36 -39.84 -2.64
CA VAL A 2 -11.54 -38.71 -3.10
C VAL A 2 -12.18 -38.16 -4.38
N ARG A 3 -12.43 -36.85 -4.44
CA ARG A 3 -12.96 -36.21 -5.66
C ARG A 3 -11.85 -36.20 -6.69
N ASP A 4 -12.15 -36.71 -7.88
CA ASP A 4 -11.21 -36.75 -8.99
C ASP A 4 -10.84 -35.31 -9.42
N SER A 5 -9.59 -35.09 -9.85
CA SER A 5 -9.08 -33.74 -10.14
C SER A 5 -9.89 -33.06 -11.25
N GLY A 6 -10.35 -33.83 -12.24
CA GLY A 6 -11.22 -33.35 -13.32
C GLY A 6 -12.56 -32.82 -12.82
N HIS A 7 -13.13 -33.43 -11.78
CA HIS A 7 -14.40 -32.96 -11.20
C HIS A 7 -14.23 -31.59 -10.51
N VAL A 8 -13.13 -31.37 -9.81
CA VAL A 8 -12.85 -30.08 -9.14
C VAL A 8 -12.64 -28.98 -10.18
N ILE A 9 -11.90 -29.25 -11.26
CA ILE A 9 -11.65 -28.29 -12.34
C ILE A 9 -12.95 -27.93 -13.07
N ALA A 10 -13.80 -28.93 -13.37
CA ALA A 10 -15.08 -28.69 -14.01
C ALA A 10 -16.02 -27.83 -13.14
N LEU A 11 -16.03 -28.09 -11.83
CA LEU A 11 -16.83 -27.32 -10.88
C LEU A 11 -16.34 -25.87 -10.78
N ASP A 12 -15.02 -25.65 -10.72
CA ASP A 12 -14.43 -24.31 -10.67
C ASP A 12 -14.70 -23.52 -11.96
N ALA A 13 -14.53 -24.16 -13.13
CA ALA A 13 -14.85 -23.56 -14.42
C ALA A 13 -16.32 -23.16 -14.53
N ALA A 14 -17.24 -24.02 -14.06
CA ALA A 14 -18.66 -23.72 -14.02
C ALA A 14 -18.96 -22.55 -13.07
N ALA A 15 -18.36 -22.54 -11.87
CA ALA A 15 -18.53 -21.45 -10.91
C ALA A 15 -18.09 -20.10 -11.50
N MET A 16 -16.89 -20.05 -12.08
CA MET A 16 -16.36 -18.84 -12.73
C MET A 16 -17.22 -18.38 -13.91
N ALA A 17 -17.74 -19.30 -14.72
CA ALA A 17 -18.60 -18.97 -15.85
C ALA A 17 -19.96 -18.39 -15.44
N THR A 18 -20.49 -18.82 -14.29
CA THR A 18 -21.78 -18.33 -13.75
C THR A 18 -21.67 -17.03 -12.98
N ALA A 19 -20.46 -16.60 -12.61
CA ALA A 19 -20.24 -15.36 -11.90
C ALA A 19 -20.69 -14.16 -12.76
N ALA A 20 -21.72 -13.46 -12.32
CA ALA A 20 -22.22 -12.28 -13.03
C ALA A 20 -21.22 -11.11 -12.89
N THR A 21 -20.46 -10.86 -13.96
CA THR A 21 -19.52 -9.72 -14.09
C THR A 21 -20.13 -8.51 -14.79
N GLY A 22 -21.46 -8.50 -14.97
CA GLY A 22 -22.19 -7.41 -15.58
C GLY A 22 -22.11 -6.09 -14.81
N ARG A 23 -22.62 -5.02 -15.41
CA ARG A 23 -22.66 -3.68 -14.80
C ARG A 23 -23.33 -3.76 -13.41
N PRO A 24 -22.64 -3.37 -12.31
CA PRO A 24 -23.26 -3.32 -11.00
C PRO A 24 -24.50 -2.43 -11.02
N HIS A 25 -25.49 -2.74 -10.18
CA HIS A 25 -26.65 -1.86 -10.01
C HIS A 25 -26.21 -0.42 -9.67
N ARG A 26 -26.93 0.60 -10.14
CA ARG A 26 -26.58 2.03 -10.00
C ARG A 26 -26.14 2.43 -8.57
N ARG A 27 -26.78 1.88 -7.53
CA ARG A 27 -26.43 2.14 -6.11
C ARG A 27 -25.08 1.55 -5.65
N LYS A 28 -24.56 0.58 -6.39
CA LYS A 28 -23.30 -0.14 -6.14
C LYS A 28 -22.18 0.28 -7.11
N GLU A 29 -22.46 1.18 -8.05
CA GLU A 29 -21.44 1.74 -8.93
C GLU A 29 -20.55 2.70 -8.14
N ARG A 30 -19.24 2.62 -8.38
CA ARG A 30 -18.28 3.56 -7.80
C ARG A 30 -18.46 4.93 -8.47
N ILE A 31 -18.73 5.96 -7.68
CA ILE A 31 -18.81 7.34 -8.17
C ILE A 31 -17.37 7.83 -8.42
N PRO A 32 -17.04 8.31 -9.63
CA PRO A 32 -15.73 8.90 -9.90
C PRO A 32 -15.47 10.13 -9.01
N PRO A 33 -14.20 10.39 -8.62
CA PRO A 33 -13.88 11.58 -7.85
C PRO A 33 -14.26 12.84 -8.63
N GLY A 34 -14.88 13.80 -7.93
CA GLY A 34 -15.26 15.08 -8.50
C GLY A 34 -14.07 15.94 -8.94
N PRO A 35 -14.31 17.04 -9.68
CA PRO A 35 -13.25 17.91 -10.19
C PRO A 35 -12.39 18.51 -9.06
N ALA A 36 -13.01 18.91 -7.95
CA ALA A 36 -12.30 19.43 -6.77
C ALA A 36 -11.36 18.39 -6.15
N ALA A 37 -11.81 17.13 -6.05
CA ALA A 37 -10.99 16.04 -5.52
C ALA A 37 -9.77 15.75 -6.42
N LYS A 38 -9.97 15.79 -7.75
CA LYS A 38 -8.86 15.66 -8.72
C LYS A 38 -7.87 16.82 -8.61
N ALA A 39 -8.34 18.04 -8.47
CA ALA A 39 -7.49 19.22 -8.32
C ALA A 39 -6.66 19.17 -7.03
N ALA A 40 -7.27 18.79 -5.91
CA ALA A 40 -6.57 18.59 -4.63
C ALA A 40 -5.50 17.49 -4.73
N ALA A 41 -5.80 16.36 -5.37
CA ALA A 41 -4.82 15.29 -5.60
C ALA A 41 -3.61 15.79 -6.42
N ALA A 42 -3.85 16.60 -7.46
CA ALA A 42 -2.77 17.21 -8.25
C ALA A 42 -1.92 18.22 -7.44
N GLN A 43 -2.50 18.89 -6.44
CA GLN A 43 -1.73 19.74 -5.53
C GLN A 43 -0.86 18.91 -4.58
N LEU A 44 -1.41 17.82 -4.02
CA LEU A 44 -0.67 16.92 -3.13
C LEU A 44 0.50 16.22 -3.85
N LEU A 45 0.30 15.79 -5.09
CA LEU A 45 1.37 15.19 -5.91
C LEU A 45 2.51 16.20 -6.15
N ARG A 46 2.18 17.43 -6.55
CA ARG A 46 3.18 18.51 -6.72
C ARG A 46 3.93 18.82 -5.42
N ALA A 47 3.25 18.84 -4.28
CA ALA A 47 3.88 19.06 -2.99
C ALA A 47 4.83 17.90 -2.60
N LYS A 48 4.46 16.66 -2.93
CA LYS A 48 5.31 15.47 -2.71
C LYS A 48 6.58 15.54 -3.56
N ASP A 49 6.45 15.91 -4.83
CA ASP A 49 7.60 16.06 -5.73
C ASP A 49 8.51 17.22 -5.29
N ALA A 50 7.95 18.34 -4.83
CA ALA A 50 8.73 19.45 -4.29
C ALA A 50 9.46 19.08 -2.98
N ASN A 51 8.85 18.24 -2.14
CA ASN A 51 9.45 17.75 -0.90
C ASN A 51 10.41 16.55 -1.12
N SER A 52 10.55 16.05 -2.35
CA SER A 52 11.54 15.03 -2.70
C SER A 52 12.98 15.56 -2.70
N HIS A 53 13.17 16.89 -2.67
CA HIS A 53 14.45 17.53 -2.39
C HIS A 53 14.75 17.68 -0.89
N GLY A 54 13.75 17.47 -0.03
CA GLY A 54 13.96 17.17 1.38
C GLY A 54 14.26 15.69 1.48
N ALA A 55 15.52 15.31 1.21
CA ALA A 55 16.00 13.97 1.48
C ALA A 55 15.56 13.58 2.90
N GLN A 56 14.52 12.76 3.02
CA GLN A 56 14.44 11.89 4.18
C GLN A 56 15.71 11.07 4.08
N SER A 57 16.68 11.40 4.92
CA SER A 57 17.82 10.55 5.20
C SER A 57 17.26 9.12 5.23
N PRO A 58 17.72 8.20 4.36
CA PRO A 58 17.23 6.85 4.44
C PRO A 58 17.43 6.42 5.89
N SER A 59 16.33 6.07 6.59
CA SER A 59 16.48 5.30 7.81
C SER A 59 17.40 4.15 7.42
N PRO A 60 18.56 3.96 8.07
CA PRO A 60 19.44 2.86 7.70
C PRO A 60 18.58 1.60 7.71
N SER A 61 18.53 0.92 6.57
CA SER A 61 17.75 -0.29 6.40
C SER A 61 18.19 -1.26 7.50
N THR A 62 17.31 -1.58 8.43
CA THR A 62 17.53 -2.55 9.52
C THR A 62 17.56 -3.98 8.97
N ASP A 63 18.12 -4.19 7.78
CA ASP A 63 18.29 -5.51 7.18
C ASP A 63 19.55 -6.20 7.71
N SER A 64 20.40 -5.46 8.43
CA SER A 64 21.33 -6.04 9.39
C SER A 64 20.70 -5.91 10.78
N THR A 65 20.40 -7.04 11.43
CA THR A 65 19.90 -7.11 12.81
C THR A 65 20.90 -6.56 13.85
N VAL A 66 22.07 -6.12 13.41
CA VAL A 66 23.08 -5.49 14.24
C VAL A 66 22.78 -4.00 14.34
N ILE A 67 22.11 -3.64 15.43
CA ILE A 67 21.91 -2.25 15.81
C ILE A 67 23.23 -1.73 16.38
N ASP A 68 23.86 -0.76 15.71
CA ASP A 68 25.04 -0.08 16.23
C ASP A 68 24.65 0.78 17.46
N LEU A 69 25.00 0.27 18.65
CA LEU A 69 24.71 0.91 19.94
C LEU A 69 25.42 2.27 20.11
N SER A 70 26.48 2.54 19.34
CA SER A 70 27.20 3.81 19.41
C SER A 70 26.37 4.99 18.87
N VAL A 71 25.46 4.72 17.93
CA VAL A 71 24.50 5.71 17.42
C VAL A 71 23.51 6.10 18.51
N TYR A 72 23.03 5.12 19.29
CA TYR A 72 22.11 5.36 20.40
C TYR A 72 22.78 6.17 21.52
N GLU A 73 24.04 5.85 21.87
CA GLU A 73 24.79 6.56 22.91
C GLU A 73 24.98 8.06 22.58
N ARG A 74 25.36 8.37 21.32
CA ARG A 74 25.52 9.77 20.87
C ARG A 74 24.20 10.55 20.96
N ALA A 75 23.10 9.92 20.58
CA ALA A 75 21.77 10.53 20.69
C ALA A 75 21.36 10.79 22.15
N ALA A 76 21.73 9.90 23.08
CA ALA A 76 21.43 10.04 24.50
C ALA A 76 22.23 11.17 25.18
N ARG A 77 23.51 11.36 24.82
CA ARG A 77 24.36 12.44 25.36
C ARG A 77 23.79 13.83 25.10
N ASN A 78 23.18 14.04 23.93
CA ASN A 78 22.59 15.34 23.59
C ASN A 78 21.28 15.63 24.33
N ARG A 79 20.75 14.66 25.09
CA ARG A 79 19.50 14.79 25.85
C ARG A 79 19.73 15.04 27.34
N THR A 80 20.95 14.84 27.83
CA THR A 80 21.33 15.12 29.23
C THR A 80 21.85 16.55 29.31
N ILE A 81 20.95 17.48 29.62
CA ILE A 81 21.30 18.81 30.12
C ILE A 81 21.71 18.61 31.58
N GLN A 82 22.93 19.02 31.96
CA GLN A 82 23.35 19.10 33.36
C GLN A 82 22.66 20.26 34.07
#